data_AF-A0A1V0DGF7-F1
#
_entry.id   AF-A0A1V0DGF7-F1
#
_cell.length_a   1.000
_cell.length_b   1.000
_cell.length_c   1.000
_cell.angle_alpha   90.00
_cell.angle_beta   90.00
_cell.angle_gamma   90.00
#
_symmetry.space_group_name_H-M   'P 1'
#
loop_
_entity.id
_entity.type
_entity.pdbx_description
1 polymer ?
#
loop_
_entity_poly.entity_id
_entity_poly.type
_entity_poly.pdbx_seq_one_letter_code
_entity_poly.pdbx_strand_id
1 'polypeptide(L)'
;MPLLLILLAFIALLYGLNYLSYTVLKRRILNRQRWGLNICCGKTDGGGVNADIVQHGPLPRFVLIDDIYHLPFADQQFDTVLCSHTMEHVDDPDRFLAELRRVGREVTIVLPPLWDVSAALNVLEHKWIFLTLKKEHRSLPPRIRMPLADWLQQRYGQRIHA
;
A
#
# COMPACT_ATOMS: atom_id res chain seq x y z
N MET A 1 -15.60 12.61 34.43
CA MET A 1 -15.19 13.82 33.69
C MET A 1 -13.77 13.75 33.13
N PRO A 2 -12.70 13.52 33.91
CA PRO A 2 -11.32 13.48 33.38
C PRO A 2 -11.08 12.28 32.43
N LEU A 3 -11.63 11.10 32.73
CA LEU A 3 -11.47 9.90 31.88
C LEU A 3 -12.07 10.09 30.47
N LEU A 4 -13.22 10.75 30.37
CA LEU A 4 -13.86 11.04 29.09
C LEU A 4 -13.01 12.00 28.24
N LEU A 5 -12.45 13.03 28.85
CA LEU A 5 -11.56 13.98 28.16
C LEU A 5 -10.27 13.30 27.67
N ILE A 6 -9.69 12.42 28.49
CA ILE A 6 -8.52 11.62 28.10
C ILE A 6 -8.85 10.72 26.90
N LEU A 7 -10.00 10.03 26.96
CA LEU A 7 -10.45 9.17 25.85
C LEU A 7 -10.68 9.96 24.56
N LEU A 8 -11.36 11.11 24.64
CA LEU A 8 -11.61 11.97 23.49
C LEU A 8 -10.31 12.52 22.89
N ALA A 9 -9.37 12.96 23.74
CA ALA A 9 -8.05 13.41 23.29
C ALA A 9 -7.26 12.29 22.60
N PHE A 10 -7.34 11.06 23.13
CA PHE A 10 -6.69 9.90 22.52
C PHE A 10 -7.28 9.56 21.15
N ILE A 11 -8.62 9.56 21.01
CA ILE A 11 -9.29 9.36 19.71
C ILE A 11 -8.91 10.46 18.71
N ALA A 12 -8.91 11.71 19.15
CA ALA A 12 -8.51 12.84 18.31
C ALA A 12 -7.04 12.73 17.85
N LEU A 13 -6.14 12.27 18.73
CA LEU A 13 -4.76 11.98 18.39
C LEU A 13 -4.64 10.87 17.33
N LEU A 14 -5.34 9.75 17.51
CA LEU A 14 -5.34 8.65 16.53
C LEU A 14 -5.85 9.10 15.17
N TYR A 15 -6.93 9.89 15.14
CA TYR A 15 -7.46 10.46 13.90
C TYR A 15 -6.47 11.44 13.25
N GLY A 16 -5.84 12.31 14.05
CA GLY A 16 -4.83 13.26 13.56
C GLY A 16 -3.59 12.57 12.98
N LEU A 17 -3.09 11.52 13.64
CA LEU A 17 -1.98 10.71 13.15
C LEU A 17 -2.34 9.99 11.85
N ASN A 18 -3.52 9.38 11.78
CA ASN A 18 -4.00 8.75 10.55
C ASN A 18 -4.13 9.75 9.41
N TYR A 19 -4.71 10.93 9.65
CA TYR A 19 -4.80 11.99 8.65
C TYR A 19 -3.42 12.44 8.15
N LEU A 20 -2.46 12.65 9.08
CA LEU A 20 -1.09 13.01 8.73
C LEU A 20 -0.43 11.93 7.85
N SER A 21 -0.53 10.67 8.23
CA SER A 21 0.04 9.54 7.49
C SER A 21 -0.63 9.33 6.13
N TYR A 22 -1.94 9.12 6.13
CA TYR A 22 -2.70 8.62 5.00
C TYR A 22 -3.04 9.70 3.98
N THR A 23 -3.20 10.95 4.42
CA THR A 23 -3.49 12.07 3.53
C THR A 23 -2.24 12.88 3.22
N VAL A 24 -1.59 13.46 4.23
CA VAL A 24 -0.52 14.45 4.01
C VAL A 24 0.76 13.79 3.48
N LEU A 25 1.30 12.81 4.21
CA LEU A 25 2.57 12.17 3.83
C LEU A 25 2.43 11.32 2.57
N LYS A 26 1.33 10.56 2.44
CA LYS A 26 1.04 9.79 1.22
C LYS A 26 1.03 10.72 0.00
N ARG A 27 0.26 11.81 0.04
CA ARG A 27 0.17 12.75 -1.09
C ARG A 27 1.50 13.42 -1.41
N ARG A 28 2.30 13.74 -0.38
CA ARG A 28 3.66 14.28 -0.58
C ARG A 28 4.57 13.30 -1.34
N ILE A 29 4.51 12.00 -1.02
CA ILE A 29 5.31 10.98 -1.72
C ILE A 29 4.80 10.82 -3.15
N LEU A 30 3.48 10.66 -3.33
CA LEU A 30 2.84 10.49 -4.63
C LEU A 30 3.19 11.64 -5.58
N ASN A 31 3.09 12.89 -5.11
CA ASN A 31 3.25 14.08 -5.92
C ASN A 31 4.70 14.59 -6.01
N ARG A 32 5.66 13.92 -5.35
CA ARG A 32 7.08 14.34 -5.34
C ARG A 32 7.67 14.34 -6.75
N GLN A 33 7.25 13.40 -7.58
CA GLN A 33 7.75 13.18 -8.92
C GLN A 33 6.71 12.49 -9.79
N ARG A 34 6.98 12.38 -11.10
CA ARG A 34 6.26 11.48 -11.98
C ARG A 34 6.86 10.09 -11.86
N TRP A 35 6.02 9.09 -11.64
CA TRP A 35 6.40 7.68 -11.53
C TRP A 35 6.30 7.02 -12.89
N GLY A 36 7.28 6.20 -13.27
CA GLY A 36 7.23 5.43 -14.51
C GLY A 36 6.05 4.45 -14.52
N LEU A 37 5.93 3.69 -13.43
CA LEU A 37 4.81 2.80 -13.13
C LEU A 37 4.25 3.08 -11.74
N ASN A 38 2.93 3.21 -11.64
CA ASN A 38 2.17 3.24 -10.40
C ASN A 38 1.29 1.98 -10.37
N ILE A 39 1.76 0.96 -9.64
CA ILE A 39 1.13 -0.36 -9.57
C ILE A 39 0.14 -0.41 -8.39
N CYS A 40 -0.97 -1.11 -8.57
CA CYS A 40 -2.12 -1.13 -7.65
C CYS A 40 -2.61 0.30 -7.37
N CYS A 41 -2.81 1.06 -8.46
CA CYS A 41 -2.99 2.51 -8.42
C CYS A 41 -4.29 2.96 -7.74
N GLY A 42 -5.30 2.09 -7.64
CA GLY A 42 -6.63 2.46 -7.18
C GLY A 42 -7.21 3.60 -8.02
N LYS A 43 -7.42 4.76 -7.38
CA LYS A 43 -7.93 6.00 -8.01
C LYS A 43 -6.87 7.08 -8.20
N THR A 44 -5.59 6.75 -8.03
CA THR A 44 -4.49 7.73 -8.00
C THR A 44 -3.69 7.69 -9.29
N ASP A 45 -3.48 8.83 -9.95
CA ASP A 45 -2.55 8.94 -11.08
C ASP A 45 -1.11 9.15 -10.56
N GLY A 46 -0.19 8.29 -11.01
CA GLY A 46 1.25 8.43 -10.75
C GLY A 46 2.01 9.26 -11.79
N GLY A 47 1.35 9.72 -12.86
CA GLY A 47 1.93 10.54 -13.93
C GLY A 47 2.58 9.76 -15.08
N GLY A 48 2.87 8.47 -14.90
CA GLY A 48 3.27 7.50 -15.93
C GLY A 48 2.17 6.46 -16.18
N VAL A 49 2.55 5.20 -16.33
CA VAL A 49 1.58 4.09 -16.46
C VAL A 49 0.93 3.83 -15.12
N ASN A 50 -0.39 3.69 -15.09
CA ASN A 50 -1.14 3.26 -13.92
C ASN A 50 -1.63 1.83 -14.17
N ALA A 51 -1.36 0.91 -13.26
CA ALA A 51 -1.76 -0.49 -13.42
C ALA A 51 -2.48 -1.01 -12.18
N ASP A 52 -3.55 -1.75 -12.39
CA ASP A 52 -4.33 -2.36 -11.31
C ASP A 52 -5.11 -3.57 -11.84
N ILE A 53 -5.45 -4.50 -10.95
CA ILE A 53 -6.33 -5.63 -11.24
C ILE A 53 -7.80 -5.20 -11.36
N VAL A 54 -8.14 -4.02 -10.83
CA VAL A 54 -9.49 -3.45 -10.90
C VAL A 54 -9.43 -1.99 -11.34
N GLN A 55 -10.26 -1.63 -12.32
CA GLN A 55 -10.42 -0.25 -12.71
C GLN A 55 -11.40 0.48 -11.78
N HIS A 56 -10.87 1.25 -10.82
CA HIS A 56 -11.70 1.99 -9.85
C HIS A 56 -12.24 3.33 -10.36
N GLY A 57 -11.86 3.74 -11.58
CA GLY A 57 -12.27 4.97 -12.23
C GLY A 57 -11.43 5.28 -13.48
N PRO A 58 -11.72 6.39 -14.17
CA PRO A 58 -10.93 6.83 -15.31
C PRO A 58 -9.55 7.35 -14.83
N LEU A 59 -8.48 6.70 -15.26
CA LEU A 59 -7.10 7.15 -15.06
C LEU A 59 -6.36 7.20 -16.42
N PRO A 60 -5.50 8.20 -16.64
CA PRO A 60 -4.70 8.26 -17.86
C PRO A 60 -3.68 7.12 -17.90
N ARG A 61 -3.45 6.56 -19.10
CA ARG A 61 -2.46 5.48 -19.33
C ARG A 61 -2.69 4.28 -18.39
N PHE A 62 -3.96 3.97 -18.14
CA PHE A 62 -4.34 2.83 -17.31
C PHE A 62 -4.16 1.51 -18.06
N VAL A 63 -3.62 0.51 -17.37
CA VAL A 63 -3.46 -0.86 -17.85
C VAL A 63 -4.15 -1.78 -16.84
N LEU A 64 -5.18 -2.48 -17.28
CA LEU A 64 -5.76 -3.57 -16.51
C LEU A 64 -4.80 -4.75 -16.55
N ILE A 65 -4.47 -5.31 -15.38
CA ILE A 65 -3.61 -6.49 -15.26
C ILE A 65 -4.37 -7.65 -14.63
N ASP A 66 -3.96 -8.88 -14.92
CA ASP A 66 -4.63 -10.08 -14.40
C ASP A 66 -3.91 -10.70 -13.20
N ASP A 67 -2.58 -10.50 -13.09
CA ASP A 67 -1.73 -11.09 -12.05
C ASP A 67 -0.64 -10.09 -11.63
N ILE A 68 -0.54 -9.81 -10.32
CA ILE A 68 0.49 -8.94 -9.77
C ILE A 68 1.86 -9.61 -9.69
N TYR A 69 1.91 -10.94 -9.73
CA TYR A 69 3.14 -11.73 -9.69
C TYR A 69 3.74 -11.99 -11.09
N HIS A 70 3.02 -11.64 -12.15
CA HIS A 70 3.49 -11.73 -13.54
C HIS A 70 2.94 -10.55 -14.36
N LEU A 71 3.61 -9.41 -14.25
CA LEU A 71 3.20 -8.18 -14.89
C LEU A 71 3.49 -8.22 -16.41
N PRO A 72 2.61 -7.65 -17.25
CA PRO A 72 2.75 -7.65 -18.72
C PRO A 72 3.73 -6.58 -19.22
N PHE A 73 4.85 -6.40 -18.51
CA PHE A 73 5.88 -5.42 -18.82
C PHE A 73 7.23 -6.10 -19.01
N ALA A 74 8.05 -5.52 -19.89
CA ALA A 74 9.41 -6.00 -20.12
C ALA A 74 10.29 -5.75 -18.89
N ASP A 75 11.39 -6.51 -18.82
CA ASP A 75 12.41 -6.29 -17.79
C ASP A 75 12.95 -4.86 -17.86
N GLN A 76 13.02 -4.21 -16.70
CA GLN A 76 13.52 -2.85 -16.51
C GLN A 76 12.87 -1.81 -17.43
N GLN A 77 11.62 -2.04 -17.84
CA GLN A 77 10.85 -1.10 -18.67
C GLN A 77 10.67 0.27 -18.01
N PHE A 78 10.66 0.33 -16.68
CA PHE A 78 10.43 1.57 -15.94
C PHE A 78 11.66 2.00 -15.12
N ASP A 79 11.98 3.30 -15.17
CA ASP A 79 13.01 3.86 -14.29
C ASP A 79 12.56 3.88 -12.82
N THR A 80 11.30 4.26 -12.58
CA THR A 80 10.72 4.34 -11.23
C THR A 80 9.39 3.60 -11.14
N VAL A 81 9.23 2.83 -10.08
CA VAL A 81 8.00 2.08 -9.75
C VAL A 81 7.53 2.51 -8.37
N LEU A 82 6.23 2.77 -8.25
CA LEU A 82 5.55 3.08 -7.01
C LEU A 82 4.51 2.01 -6.71
N CYS A 83 4.60 1.39 -5.53
CA CYS A 83 3.58 0.51 -4.97
C CYS A 83 3.16 1.08 -3.60
N SER A 84 1.87 1.35 -3.39
CA SER A 84 1.40 2.09 -2.21
C SER A 84 0.23 1.42 -1.53
N HIS A 85 0.43 1.01 -0.28
CA HIS A 85 -0.56 0.34 0.57
C HIS A 85 -1.16 -0.90 -0.12
N THR A 86 -0.28 -1.81 -0.52
CA THR A 86 -0.63 -3.05 -1.25
C THR A 86 0.10 -4.25 -0.66
N MET A 87 1.39 -4.10 -0.35
CA MET A 87 2.24 -5.19 0.17
C MET A 87 1.69 -5.83 1.46
N GLU A 88 0.92 -5.10 2.25
CA GLU A 88 0.25 -5.59 3.46
C GLU A 88 -0.91 -6.55 3.16
N HIS A 89 -1.44 -6.53 1.94
CA HIS A 89 -2.61 -7.30 1.53
C HIS A 89 -2.28 -8.54 0.69
N VAL A 90 -1.11 -8.57 0.04
CA VAL A 90 -0.72 -9.66 -0.88
C VAL A 90 -0.32 -10.93 -0.14
N ASP A 91 -0.46 -12.07 -0.80
CA ASP A 91 -0.07 -13.38 -0.25
C ASP A 91 1.43 -13.52 -0.04
N ASP A 92 2.23 -13.11 -1.03
CA ASP A 92 3.69 -13.21 -1.00
C ASP A 92 4.35 -11.85 -1.35
N PRO A 93 4.61 -11.01 -0.33
CA PRO A 93 5.24 -9.71 -0.55
C PRO A 93 6.64 -9.80 -1.18
N ASP A 94 7.40 -10.87 -0.90
CA ASP A 94 8.76 -11.02 -1.46
C ASP A 94 8.70 -11.33 -2.94
N ARG A 95 7.83 -12.25 -3.35
CA ARG A 95 7.60 -12.56 -4.77
C ARG A 95 7.09 -11.33 -5.51
N PHE A 96 6.15 -10.58 -4.92
CA PHE A 96 5.66 -9.36 -5.55
C PHE A 96 6.77 -8.31 -5.69
N LEU A 97 7.57 -8.08 -4.65
CA LEU A 97 8.72 -7.17 -4.73
C LEU A 97 9.74 -7.62 -5.78
N ALA A 98 9.99 -8.92 -5.92
CA ALA A 98 10.88 -9.44 -6.95
C ALA A 98 10.35 -9.09 -8.36
N GLU A 99 9.04 -9.23 -8.57
CA GLU A 99 8.40 -8.86 -9.83
C GLU A 99 8.46 -7.34 -10.10
N LEU A 100 8.27 -6.51 -9.07
CA LEU A 100 8.44 -5.05 -9.21
C LEU A 100 9.87 -4.66 -9.59
N ARG A 101 10.86 -5.38 -9.05
CA ARG A 101 12.29 -5.20 -9.39
C ARG A 101 12.64 -5.75 -10.77
N ARG A 102 11.91 -6.75 -11.27
CA ARG A 102 12.05 -7.23 -12.65
C ARG A 102 11.66 -6.12 -13.61
N VAL A 103 10.50 -5.50 -13.43
CA VAL A 103 9.97 -4.48 -14.37
C VAL A 103 10.56 -3.08 -14.16
N GLY A 104 11.17 -2.81 -13.02
CA GLY A 104 11.61 -1.46 -12.62
C GLY A 104 13.01 -1.37 -12.05
N ARG A 105 13.72 -0.28 -12.38
CA ARG A 105 15.08 0.01 -11.86
C ARG A 105 15.06 0.48 -10.41
N GLU A 106 14.19 1.43 -10.07
CA GLU A 106 13.99 1.90 -8.70
C GLU A 106 12.57 1.64 -8.22
N VAL A 107 12.42 0.79 -7.20
CA VAL A 107 11.12 0.47 -6.59
C VAL A 107 10.95 1.23 -5.29
N THR A 108 9.85 1.99 -5.18
CA THR A 108 9.41 2.67 -3.97
C THR A 108 8.13 2.03 -3.44
N ILE A 109 8.21 1.55 -2.20
CA ILE A 109 7.10 0.93 -1.49
C ILE A 109 6.63 1.90 -0.41
N VAL A 110 5.33 2.19 -0.39
CA VAL A 110 4.70 3.02 0.63
C VAL A 110 3.86 2.14 1.54
N LEU A 111 4.21 2.10 2.83
CA LEU A 111 3.57 1.27 3.84
C LEU A 111 2.93 2.12 4.96
N PRO A 112 1.89 1.63 5.64
CA PRO A 112 1.39 2.26 6.86
C PRO A 112 2.45 2.11 7.98
N PRO A 113 2.97 3.22 8.54
CA PRO A 113 3.93 3.14 9.64
C PRO A 113 3.22 2.81 10.96
N LEU A 114 3.89 2.14 11.89
CA LEU A 114 3.31 1.66 13.16
C LEU A 114 2.74 2.77 14.06
N TRP A 115 3.20 4.01 13.91
CA TRP A 115 2.63 5.14 14.66
C TRP A 115 1.26 5.57 14.13
N ASP A 116 0.91 5.20 12.90
CA ASP A 116 -0.46 5.27 12.37
C ASP A 116 -1.16 3.95 12.69
N VAL A 117 -1.44 3.75 13.97
CA VAL A 117 -2.02 2.51 14.52
C VAL A 117 -3.31 2.14 13.78
N SER A 118 -4.12 3.14 13.42
CA SER A 118 -5.38 2.97 12.69
C SER A 118 -5.18 2.33 11.32
N ALA A 119 -4.13 2.72 10.58
CA ALA A 119 -3.82 2.08 9.29
C ALA A 119 -3.02 0.78 9.48
N ALA A 120 -1.99 0.77 10.32
CA ALA A 120 -1.09 -0.36 10.46
C ALA A 120 -1.77 -1.62 11.03
N LEU A 121 -2.75 -1.44 11.92
CA LEU A 121 -3.49 -2.53 12.56
C LEU A 121 -4.89 -2.74 11.97
N ASN A 122 -5.09 -2.48 10.68
CA ASN A 122 -6.32 -2.88 10.00
C ASN A 122 -6.37 -4.40 9.80
N VAL A 123 -6.62 -5.12 10.90
CA VAL A 123 -6.56 -6.59 11.01
C VAL A 123 -7.59 -7.33 10.16
N LEU A 124 -8.61 -6.62 9.66
CA LEU A 124 -9.63 -7.20 8.79
C LEU A 124 -9.13 -7.33 7.35
N GLU A 125 -8.19 -6.48 6.93
CA GLU A 125 -7.76 -6.39 5.54
C GLU A 125 -6.29 -6.75 5.34
N HIS A 126 -5.44 -6.61 6.36
CA HIS A 126 -4.00 -6.86 6.23
C HIS A 126 -3.64 -8.31 6.53
N LYS A 127 -2.91 -8.96 5.61
CA LYS A 127 -2.24 -10.25 5.85
C LYS A 127 -0.93 -10.07 6.60
N TRP A 128 -0.30 -8.90 6.45
CA TRP A 128 1.02 -8.60 7.02
C TRP A 128 1.02 -7.28 7.81
N ILE A 129 1.66 -7.31 8.97
CA ILE A 129 2.05 -6.10 9.70
C ILE A 129 3.54 -5.86 9.45
N PHE A 130 3.86 -4.76 8.78
CA PHE A 130 5.24 -4.34 8.60
C PHE A 130 5.74 -3.54 9.80
N LEU A 131 6.85 -3.97 10.39
CA LEU A 131 7.45 -3.40 11.60
C LEU A 131 8.31 -2.18 11.23
N THR A 132 7.66 -1.07 10.87
CA THR A 132 8.34 0.15 10.42
C THR A 132 7.73 1.43 11.01
N LEU A 133 8.59 2.41 11.30
CA LEU A 133 8.19 3.79 11.62
C LEU A 133 8.28 4.72 10.39
N LYS A 134 8.98 4.28 9.34
CA LYS A 134 9.09 4.98 8.06
C LYS A 134 7.96 4.59 7.12
N LYS A 135 7.52 5.54 6.31
CA LYS A 135 6.46 5.34 5.31
C LYS A 135 6.99 4.86 3.96
N GLU A 136 8.20 5.25 3.57
CA GLU A 136 8.81 4.95 2.27
C GLU A 136 9.97 3.95 2.40
N HIS A 137 10.01 2.96 1.50
CA HIS A 137 10.97 1.86 1.52
C HIS A 137 11.44 1.45 0.12
N ARG A 138 12.68 0.97 0.01
CA ARG A 138 13.24 0.30 -1.20
C ARG A 138 13.33 -1.23 -1.05
N SER A 139 13.20 -1.72 0.19
CA SER A 139 13.17 -3.14 0.56
C SER A 139 12.10 -3.34 1.62
N LEU A 140 11.52 -4.53 1.69
CA LEU A 140 10.51 -4.80 2.69
C LEU A 140 11.12 -4.81 4.10
N PRO A 141 10.56 -4.05 5.06
CA PRO A 141 10.98 -4.15 6.45
C PRO A 141 10.55 -5.49 7.07
N PRO A 142 11.06 -5.85 8.26
CA PRO A 142 10.59 -7.00 9.02
C PRO A 142 9.07 -6.97 9.19
N ARG A 143 8.43 -8.14 9.17
CA ARG A 143 6.96 -8.24 9.18
C ARG A 143 6.47 -9.48 9.90
N ILE A 144 5.22 -9.41 10.34
CA ILE A 144 4.51 -10.50 11.01
C ILE A 144 3.30 -10.87 10.16
N ARG A 145 3.13 -12.15 9.84
CA ARG A 145 1.90 -12.65 9.22
C ARG A 145 0.80 -12.70 10.27
N MET A 146 -0.36 -12.16 9.96
CA MET A 146 -1.50 -12.22 10.86
C MET A 146 -2.16 -13.61 10.77
N PRO A 147 -2.27 -14.36 11.88
CA PRO A 147 -2.67 -15.78 11.86
C PRO A 147 -4.13 -16.03 11.45
N LEU A 148 -4.99 -15.00 11.49
CA LEU A 148 -6.41 -15.11 11.15
C LEU A 148 -6.81 -14.24 9.95
N ALA A 149 -5.86 -13.59 9.28
CA ALA A 149 -6.18 -12.68 8.18
C ALA A 149 -6.93 -13.37 7.05
N ASP A 150 -6.49 -14.57 6.65
CA ASP A 150 -7.14 -15.33 5.56
C ASP A 150 -8.58 -15.73 5.93
N TRP A 151 -8.80 -16.14 7.18
CA TRP A 151 -10.14 -16.48 7.69
C TRP A 151 -11.04 -15.23 7.79
N LEU A 152 -10.52 -14.11 8.29
CA LEU A 152 -11.24 -12.85 8.41
C LEU A 152 -11.59 -12.28 7.05
N GLN A 153 -10.67 -12.30 6.08
CA GLN A 153 -10.92 -11.85 4.72
C GLN A 153 -11.99 -12.69 4.02
N GLN A 154 -11.93 -14.02 4.14
CA GLN A 154 -12.95 -14.90 3.56
C GLN A 154 -14.35 -14.68 4.16
N ARG A 155 -14.42 -14.27 5.43
CA ARG A 155 -15.69 -14.12 6.16
C ARG A 155 -16.26 -12.69 6.17
N TYR A 156 -15.41 -11.68 6.13
CA TYR A 156 -15.78 -10.27 6.34
C TYR A 156 -15.06 -9.28 5.39
N GLY A 157 -14.03 -9.70 4.66
CA GLY A 157 -13.28 -8.84 3.75
C GLY A 157 -13.88 -8.74 2.35
N GLN A 158 -13.45 -7.72 1.60
CA GLN A 158 -13.60 -7.76 0.14
C GLN A 158 -12.70 -8.89 -0.39
N ARG A 159 -13.23 -9.76 -1.26
CA ARG A 159 -12.43 -10.76 -2.00
C ARG A 159 -11.51 -10.04 -3.00
N ILE A 160 -10.46 -9.39 -2.52
CA ILE A 160 -9.40 -8.88 -3.37
C ILE A 160 -8.41 -10.03 -3.52
N HIS A 161 -8.66 -10.86 -4.53
CA HIS A 161 -7.65 -11.80 -5.01
C HIS A 161 -6.62 -10.95 -5.77
N ALA A 162 -5.57 -10.53 -5.08
CA ALA A 162 -4.34 -10.02 -5.68
C ALA A 162 -3.24 -11.07 -5.46
#